data_AF-A0A1L3I5N0-F1
#
_entry.id   AF-A0A1L3I5N0-F1
#
_cell.length_a   1.000
_cell.length_b   1.000
_cell.length_c   1.000
_cell.angle_alpha   90.00
_cell.angle_beta   90.00
_cell.angle_gamma   90.00
#
_symmetry.space_group_name_H-M   'P 1'
#
loop_
_entity.id
_entity.type
_entity.pdbx_description
1 polymer ?
#
loop_
_entity_poly.entity_id
_entity_poly.type
_entity_poly.pdbx_seq_one_letter_code
_entity_poly.pdbx_strand_id
1 'polypeptide(L)'
;MTSIAKLPGVGPALARILSENGCATIEAVAGKSPEELSKIPRIGKLRAAKLSAEAQKARGEASPKPTSPERGKPARRANGAAPTVPNGAAQEKPGDRAEADKLSSALAAAEAARRAAEAKAEKAVLKAKKSAKKAAALAEEFSAAKVKAKAKAKRVKAKAKRAIEKEKAKAKAILEAKHNPKKEASAKDSGKKDSGKKDASKKEPTKKVAAKKDGVKKPIVKKQREPSVPAKGKKKK
;
A
#
# COMPACT_ATOMS: atom_id res chain seq x y z
N MET A 1 0.88 -32.43 26.22
CA MET A 1 0.56 -31.53 25.09
C MET A 1 -0.04 -30.21 25.56
N THR A 2 0.81 -29.25 25.89
CA THR A 2 0.38 -27.86 26.15
C THR A 2 0.26 -27.09 24.83
N SER A 3 -0.84 -26.35 24.68
CA SER A 3 -1.07 -25.52 23.48
C SER A 3 -0.06 -24.38 23.39
N ILE A 4 0.42 -24.10 22.18
CA ILE A 4 1.35 -23.00 21.88
C ILE A 4 0.81 -21.62 22.31
N ALA A 5 -0.52 -21.46 22.38
CA ALA A 5 -1.15 -20.20 22.78
C ALA A 5 -0.90 -19.81 24.25
N LYS A 6 -0.48 -20.76 25.09
CA LYS A 6 -0.13 -20.53 26.50
C LYS A 6 1.33 -20.09 26.70
N LEU A 7 2.16 -20.13 25.64
CA LEU A 7 3.55 -19.72 25.72
C LEU A 7 3.66 -18.19 25.75
N PRO A 8 4.38 -17.59 26.72
CA PRO A 8 4.47 -16.14 26.81
C PRO A 8 5.22 -15.58 25.60
N GLY A 9 4.71 -14.45 25.07
CA GLY A 9 5.21 -13.86 23.83
C GLY A 9 4.59 -14.45 22.55
N VAL A 10 3.73 -15.46 22.64
CA VAL A 10 2.93 -15.98 21.51
C VAL A 10 1.52 -15.39 21.57
N GLY A 11 1.19 -14.49 20.64
CA GLY A 11 -0.17 -14.00 20.46
C GLY A 11 -1.02 -14.88 19.53
N PRO A 12 -2.34 -14.64 19.41
CA PRO A 12 -3.26 -15.47 18.61
C PRO A 12 -2.84 -15.60 17.13
N ALA A 13 -2.34 -14.52 16.54
CA ALA A 13 -1.88 -14.54 15.15
C ALA A 13 -0.61 -15.40 14.98
N LEU A 14 0.31 -15.37 15.95
CA LEU A 14 1.53 -16.18 15.90
C LEU A 14 1.23 -17.64 16.17
N ALA A 15 0.30 -17.94 17.09
CA ALA A 15 -0.17 -19.29 17.38
C ALA A 15 -0.75 -19.97 16.13
N ARG A 16 -1.52 -19.24 15.32
CA ARG A 16 -2.05 -19.75 14.03
C ARG A 16 -0.94 -20.09 13.05
N ILE A 17 -0.01 -19.16 12.83
CA ILE A 17 1.14 -19.37 11.93
C ILE A 17 1.98 -20.56 12.42
N LEU A 18 2.26 -20.65 13.72
CA LEU A 18 3.00 -21.78 14.29
C LEU A 18 2.25 -23.10 14.08
N SER A 19 0.94 -23.13 14.28
CA SER A 19 0.11 -24.32 14.05
C SER A 19 0.12 -24.75 12.58
N GLU A 20 0.03 -23.80 11.64
CA GLU A 20 0.13 -24.04 10.19
C GLU A 20 1.51 -24.62 9.79
N ASN A 21 2.57 -24.29 10.54
CA ASN A 21 3.93 -24.79 10.32
C ASN A 21 4.26 -26.04 11.17
N GLY A 22 3.24 -26.72 11.71
CA GLY A 22 3.40 -27.96 12.48
C GLY A 22 3.98 -27.76 13.89
N CYS A 23 3.90 -26.55 14.44
CA CYS A 23 4.34 -26.18 15.79
C CYS A 23 3.14 -25.85 16.71
N ALA A 24 2.12 -26.71 16.75
CA ALA A 24 0.90 -26.44 17.53
C ALA A 24 1.07 -26.58 19.05
N THR A 25 2.14 -27.26 19.50
CA THR A 25 2.42 -27.52 20.91
C THR A 25 3.74 -26.90 21.35
N ILE A 26 3.85 -26.60 22.65
CA ILE A 26 5.08 -26.07 23.26
C ILE A 26 6.23 -27.09 23.08
N GLU A 27 5.91 -28.37 23.22
CA GLU A 27 6.86 -29.48 23.04
C GLU A 27 7.45 -29.51 21.61
N ALA A 28 6.61 -29.27 20.59
CA ALA A 28 7.07 -29.22 19.19
C ALA A 28 7.98 -28.00 18.91
N VAL A 29 7.78 -26.88 19.61
CA VAL A 29 8.65 -25.70 19.48
C VAL A 29 9.96 -25.88 20.25
N ALA A 30 9.91 -26.53 21.42
CA ALA A 30 11.11 -26.86 22.18
C ALA A 30 12.03 -27.83 21.41
N GLY A 31 11.46 -28.76 20.65
CA GLY A 31 12.23 -29.72 19.84
C GLY A 31 12.86 -29.16 18.56
N LYS A 32 12.45 -27.96 18.11
CA LYS A 32 13.00 -27.32 16.90
C LYS A 32 14.17 -26.40 17.22
N SER A 33 15.13 -26.34 16.31
CA SER A 33 16.24 -25.40 16.41
C SER A 33 15.76 -23.94 16.25
N PRO A 34 16.42 -22.95 16.89
CA PRO A 34 16.07 -21.55 16.70
C PRO A 34 16.24 -21.10 15.23
N GLU A 35 17.08 -21.79 14.46
CA GLU A 35 17.26 -21.53 13.03
C GLU A 35 16.01 -21.94 12.22
N GLU A 36 15.43 -23.11 12.51
CA GLU A 36 14.18 -23.56 11.88
C GLU A 36 13.01 -22.67 12.22
N LEU A 37 12.89 -22.25 13.48
CA LEU A 37 11.85 -21.31 13.90
C LEU A 37 12.00 -19.96 13.20
N SER A 38 13.22 -19.54 12.85
CA SER A 38 13.47 -18.29 12.13
C SER A 38 13.09 -18.32 10.64
N LYS A 39 12.86 -19.52 10.07
CA LYS A 39 12.36 -19.67 8.69
C LYS A 39 10.85 -19.39 8.61
N ILE A 40 10.15 -19.44 9.74
CA ILE A 40 8.71 -19.20 9.82
C ILE A 40 8.42 -17.70 9.60
N PRO A 41 7.44 -17.35 8.76
CA PRO A 41 7.04 -15.97 8.55
C PRO A 41 6.75 -15.25 9.88
N ARG A 42 7.24 -14.02 10.01
CA ARG A 42 7.12 -13.16 11.21
C ARG A 42 7.90 -13.61 12.45
N ILE A 43 8.73 -14.66 12.35
CA ILE A 43 9.67 -15.05 13.42
C ILE A 43 11.09 -14.74 12.94
N GLY A 44 11.72 -13.74 13.55
CA GLY A 44 13.14 -13.44 13.32
C GLY A 44 14.06 -14.17 14.31
N LYS A 45 15.37 -14.20 14.03
CA LYS A 45 16.41 -14.88 14.85
C LYS A 45 16.30 -14.58 16.35
N LEU A 46 16.18 -13.30 16.72
CA LEU A 46 16.06 -12.87 18.12
C LEU A 46 14.80 -13.42 18.79
N ARG A 47 13.69 -13.48 18.06
CA ARG A 47 12.42 -13.99 18.58
C ARG A 47 12.43 -15.52 18.64
N ALA A 48 12.99 -16.18 17.64
CA ALA A 48 13.16 -17.63 17.63
C ALA A 48 13.95 -18.13 18.85
N ALA A 49 15.08 -17.48 19.17
CA ALA A 49 15.87 -17.82 20.35
C ALA A 49 15.10 -17.62 21.67
N LYS A 50 14.28 -16.56 21.76
CA LYS A 50 13.42 -16.34 22.93
C LYS A 50 12.32 -17.40 23.04
N LEU A 51 11.67 -17.73 21.93
CA LEU A 51 10.61 -18.75 21.90
C LEU A 51 11.13 -20.14 22.24
N SER A 52 12.32 -20.52 21.74
CA SER A 52 12.93 -21.80 22.10
C SER A 52 13.32 -21.84 23.57
N ALA A 53 13.93 -20.78 24.10
CA ALA A 53 14.29 -20.71 25.52
C ALA A 53 13.05 -20.79 26.42
N GLU A 54 11.99 -20.07 26.05
CA GLU A 54 10.75 -20.06 26.82
C GLU A 54 9.99 -21.38 26.71
N ALA A 55 9.99 -22.01 25.53
CA ALA A 55 9.38 -23.32 25.33
C ALA A 55 10.12 -24.42 26.12
N GLN A 56 11.44 -24.32 26.23
CA GLN A 56 12.25 -25.22 27.07
C GLN A 56 11.96 -25.01 28.56
N LYS A 57 11.84 -23.76 29.03
CA LYS A 57 11.42 -23.46 30.41
C LYS A 57 10.02 -24.00 30.70
N ALA A 58 9.06 -23.74 29.82
CA ALA A 58 7.68 -24.24 29.97
C ALA A 58 7.54 -25.77 29.84
N ARG A 59 8.56 -26.46 29.29
CA ARG A 59 8.65 -27.93 29.30
C ARG A 59 9.17 -28.46 30.64
N GLY A 60 10.03 -27.70 31.32
CA GLY A 60 10.55 -28.02 32.65
C GLY A 60 9.64 -27.56 33.80
N GLU A 61 8.81 -26.55 33.58
CA GLU A 61 7.94 -25.96 34.61
C GLU A 61 6.46 -26.20 34.30
N ALA A 62 5.91 -27.25 34.91
CA ALA A 62 4.49 -27.28 35.23
C ALA A 62 4.25 -26.45 36.51
N SER A 63 4.14 -25.11 36.40
CA SER A 63 3.30 -24.20 37.23
C SER A 63 3.73 -22.71 37.13
N PRO A 64 2.82 -21.72 37.34
CA PRO A 64 3.00 -20.35 36.83
C PRO A 64 3.38 -19.31 37.90
N LYS A 65 4.20 -18.32 37.53
CA LYS A 65 4.01 -16.87 37.81
C LYS A 65 5.11 -16.02 37.12
N PRO A 66 4.77 -14.90 36.46
CA PRO A 66 5.75 -14.06 35.78
C PRO A 66 6.30 -12.98 36.72
N THR A 67 7.60 -12.93 36.92
CA THR A 67 8.30 -11.74 37.43
C THR A 67 9.12 -11.11 36.31
N SER A 68 8.66 -9.94 35.88
CA SER A 68 9.34 -9.04 34.96
C SER A 68 10.64 -8.54 35.60
N PRO A 69 11.81 -8.55 34.92
CA PRO A 69 12.93 -7.74 35.35
C PRO A 69 12.90 -6.39 34.63
N GLU A 70 12.68 -5.39 35.47
CA GLU A 70 12.76 -3.97 35.26
C GLU A 70 14.18 -3.51 34.85
N ARG A 71 14.22 -2.73 33.77
CA ARG A 71 15.06 -1.53 33.54
C ARG A 71 16.38 -1.41 34.34
N GLY A 72 17.51 -1.75 33.70
CA GLY A 72 18.85 -1.34 34.15
C GLY A 72 19.52 -0.40 33.15
N LYS A 73 19.66 0.89 33.50
CA LYS A 73 20.51 1.87 32.81
C LYS A 73 21.99 1.60 33.18
N PRO A 74 22.97 1.61 32.26
CA PRO A 74 24.36 1.71 32.68
C PRO A 74 24.71 3.17 33.01
N ALA A 75 25.18 3.36 34.23
CA ALA A 75 25.68 4.61 34.78
C ALA A 75 26.93 5.10 34.02
N ARG A 76 26.99 6.42 33.82
CA ARG A 76 28.22 7.16 33.52
C ARG A 76 29.28 6.84 34.58
N ARG A 77 30.49 6.50 34.15
CA ARG A 77 31.71 6.68 34.94
C ARG A 77 32.58 7.72 34.25
N ALA A 78 32.53 8.94 34.78
CA ALA A 78 33.65 9.85 34.76
C ALA A 78 34.53 9.46 35.95
N ASN A 79 35.85 9.39 35.75
CA ASN A 79 36.86 9.63 36.78
C ASN A 79 38.19 9.88 36.06
N GLY A 80 38.75 11.06 36.33
CA GLY A 80 40.06 11.47 35.85
C GLY A 80 41.18 11.15 36.84
N ALA A 81 42.27 11.89 36.64
CA ALA A 81 43.52 11.98 37.40
C ALA A 81 44.65 11.04 36.97
N ALA A 82 45.62 11.66 36.29
CA ALA A 82 47.03 11.28 36.11
C ALA A 82 47.78 11.31 37.48
N PRO A 83 49.13 11.14 37.64
CA PRO A 83 50.22 11.53 36.72
C PRO A 83 51.48 10.64 36.69
N THR A 84 52.35 10.76 35.67
CA THR A 84 53.82 10.96 35.80
C THR A 84 54.49 11.13 34.43
N VAL A 85 55.29 12.19 34.29
CA VAL A 85 56.39 12.42 33.30
C VAL A 85 57.72 12.34 34.10
N PRO A 86 58.96 12.26 33.54
CA PRO A 86 59.44 12.87 32.29
C PRO A 86 60.63 12.13 31.58
N ASN A 87 61.30 12.88 30.67
CA ASN A 87 62.51 12.62 29.89
C ASN A 87 62.33 11.76 28.62
N GLY A 88 62.79 12.17 27.43
CA GLY A 88 63.62 13.30 27.03
C GLY A 88 64.43 12.86 25.81
N ALA A 89 64.25 13.49 24.66
CA ALA A 89 65.21 13.53 23.55
C ALA A 89 64.67 14.43 22.45
N ALA A 90 65.37 15.54 22.20
CA ALA A 90 65.21 16.34 21.00
C ALA A 90 65.62 15.52 19.78
N GLN A 91 64.80 15.53 18.73
CA GLN A 91 65.28 15.35 17.37
C GLN A 91 64.42 16.18 16.40
N GLU A 92 65.05 17.28 16.00
CA GLU A 92 65.00 18.04 14.76
C GLU A 92 63.92 17.77 13.70
N LYS A 93 63.44 18.90 13.16
CA LYS A 93 62.37 19.09 12.16
C LYS A 93 62.47 18.15 10.95
N PRO A 94 61.31 17.59 10.55
CA PRO A 94 60.66 17.99 9.29
C PRO A 94 59.19 18.34 9.53
N GLY A 95 58.94 19.40 10.31
CA GLY A 95 57.62 19.67 10.91
C GLY A 95 56.54 20.19 9.96
N ASP A 96 56.89 21.02 8.97
CA ASP A 96 55.86 21.73 8.20
C ASP A 96 55.19 20.90 7.09
N ARG A 97 55.92 19.96 6.47
CA ARG A 97 55.37 19.12 5.39
C ARG A 97 54.57 17.93 5.94
N ALA A 98 55.04 17.31 7.01
CA ALA A 98 54.38 16.18 7.66
C ALA A 98 53.07 16.60 8.36
N GLU A 99 53.00 17.80 8.94
CA GLU A 99 51.75 18.32 9.51
C GLU A 99 50.75 18.73 8.42
N ALA A 100 51.21 19.29 7.28
CA ALA A 100 50.35 19.57 6.13
C ALA A 100 49.71 18.31 5.53
N ASP A 101 50.46 17.21 5.42
CA ASP A 101 49.93 15.93 4.93
C ASP A 101 48.92 15.30 5.91
N LYS A 102 49.13 15.45 7.23
CA LYS A 102 48.17 15.01 8.25
C LYS A 102 46.88 15.82 8.22
N LEU A 103 46.97 17.14 8.05
CA LEU A 103 45.79 18.02 7.93
C LEU A 103 45.01 17.72 6.64
N SER A 104 45.70 17.48 5.53
CA SER A 104 45.08 17.08 4.26
C SER A 104 44.36 15.73 4.37
N SER A 105 44.99 14.74 5.00
CA SER A 105 44.37 13.44 5.28
C SER A 105 43.16 13.55 6.21
N ALA A 106 43.24 14.40 7.24
CA ALA A 106 42.12 14.65 8.16
C ALA A 106 40.94 15.33 7.46
N LEU A 107 41.19 16.29 6.56
CA LEU A 107 40.14 16.94 5.76
C LEU A 107 39.51 15.96 4.76
N ALA A 108 40.31 15.13 4.10
CA ALA A 108 39.81 14.08 3.21
C ALA A 108 38.94 13.05 3.96
N ALA A 109 39.36 12.65 5.17
CA ALA A 109 38.58 11.76 6.04
C ALA A 109 37.26 12.41 6.51
N ALA A 110 37.29 13.71 6.83
CA ALA A 110 36.10 14.46 7.23
C ALA A 110 35.09 14.61 6.08
N GLU A 111 35.55 14.89 4.86
CA GLU A 111 34.67 14.95 3.68
C GLU A 111 34.10 13.58 3.31
N ALA A 112 34.90 12.51 3.41
CA ALA A 112 34.42 11.15 3.21
C ALA A 112 33.34 10.76 4.23
N ALA A 113 33.50 11.14 5.49
CA ALA A 113 32.49 10.94 6.53
C ALA A 113 31.19 11.72 6.24
N ARG A 114 31.28 12.96 5.76
CA ARG A 114 30.12 13.76 5.37
C ARG A 114 29.38 13.16 4.17
N ARG A 115 30.09 12.74 3.11
CA ARG A 115 29.48 12.06 1.96
C ARG A 115 28.80 10.75 2.36
N ALA A 116 29.38 9.99 3.29
CA ALA A 116 28.77 8.77 3.81
C ALA A 116 27.50 9.06 4.64
N ALA A 117 27.45 10.19 5.36
CA ALA A 117 26.26 10.62 6.09
C ALA A 117 25.15 11.12 5.14
N GLU A 118 25.49 11.92 4.13
CA GLU A 118 24.56 12.41 3.11
C GLU A 118 23.94 11.25 2.31
N ALA A 119 24.73 10.26 1.89
CA ALA A 119 24.22 9.07 1.20
C ALA A 119 23.23 8.24 2.05
N LYS A 120 23.37 8.25 3.38
CA LYS A 120 22.41 7.60 4.29
C LYS A 120 21.12 8.43 4.43
N ALA A 121 21.24 9.75 4.48
CA ALA A 121 20.10 10.67 4.52
C ALA A 121 19.28 10.60 3.23
N GLU A 122 19.91 10.58 2.06
CA GLU A 122 19.23 10.45 0.76
C GLU A 122 18.45 9.14 0.66
N LYS A 123 19.04 8.02 1.09
CA LYS A 123 18.34 6.72 1.13
C LYS A 123 17.13 6.75 2.06
N ALA A 124 17.21 7.45 3.19
CA ALA A 124 16.07 7.64 4.09
C ALA A 124 14.97 8.51 3.45
N VAL A 125 15.35 9.63 2.83
CA VAL A 125 14.41 10.53 2.13
C VAL A 125 13.74 9.83 0.95
N LEU A 126 14.47 9.02 0.17
CA LEU A 126 13.90 8.26 -0.94
C LEU A 126 12.91 7.19 -0.45
N LYS A 127 13.20 6.51 0.67
CA LYS A 127 12.25 5.57 1.29
C LYS A 127 11.00 6.28 1.79
N ALA A 128 11.15 7.43 2.43
CA ALA A 128 10.03 8.25 2.90
C ALA A 128 9.16 8.78 1.74
N LYS A 129 9.79 9.28 0.66
CA LYS A 129 9.09 9.72 -0.55
C LYS A 129 8.33 8.56 -1.21
N LYS A 130 8.92 7.36 -1.26
CA LYS A 130 8.26 6.17 -1.80
C LYS A 130 7.05 5.73 -0.96
N SER A 131 7.16 5.73 0.37
CA SER A 131 6.01 5.40 1.23
C SER A 131 4.93 6.48 1.17
N ALA A 132 5.29 7.75 1.13
CA ALA A 132 4.34 8.86 0.99
C ALA A 132 3.54 8.77 -0.32
N LYS A 133 4.21 8.48 -1.46
CA LYS A 133 3.52 8.26 -2.75
C LYS A 133 2.55 7.08 -2.71
N LYS A 134 2.93 5.97 -2.07
CA LYS A 134 2.05 4.81 -1.91
C LYS A 134 0.84 5.12 -1.03
N ALA A 135 1.04 5.86 0.05
CA ALA A 135 -0.06 6.30 0.92
C ALA A 135 -1.02 7.25 0.19
N ALA A 136 -0.50 8.19 -0.59
CA ALA A 136 -1.31 9.10 -1.40
C ALA A 136 -2.14 8.35 -2.45
N ALA A 137 -1.54 7.39 -3.17
CA ALA A 137 -2.26 6.57 -4.16
C ALA A 137 -3.41 5.76 -3.53
N LEU A 138 -3.16 5.12 -2.38
CA LEU A 138 -4.21 4.39 -1.67
C LEU A 138 -5.33 5.33 -1.20
N ALA A 139 -5.00 6.51 -0.67
CA ALA A 139 -5.99 7.49 -0.25
C ALA A 139 -6.86 7.98 -1.42
N GLU A 140 -6.26 8.21 -2.59
CA GLU A 140 -6.98 8.59 -3.81
C GLU A 140 -7.94 7.48 -4.26
N GLU A 141 -7.50 6.23 -4.30
CA GLU A 141 -8.34 5.08 -4.64
C GLU A 141 -9.52 4.91 -3.68
N PHE A 142 -9.30 5.05 -2.37
CA PHE A 142 -10.38 4.98 -1.37
C PHE A 142 -11.38 6.13 -1.53
N SER A 143 -10.90 7.34 -1.85
CA SER A 143 -11.78 8.48 -2.09
C SER A 143 -12.64 8.28 -3.34
N ALA A 144 -12.05 7.79 -4.43
CA ALA A 144 -12.74 7.49 -5.69
C ALA A 144 -13.77 6.36 -5.49
N ALA A 145 -13.42 5.32 -4.73
CA ALA A 145 -14.33 4.24 -4.36
C ALA A 145 -15.53 4.76 -3.54
N LYS A 146 -15.29 5.64 -2.56
CA LYS A 146 -16.34 6.25 -1.74
C LYS A 146 -17.29 7.13 -2.56
N VAL A 147 -16.76 7.90 -3.51
CA VAL A 147 -17.60 8.71 -4.43
C VAL A 147 -18.45 7.81 -5.32
N LYS A 148 -17.86 6.76 -5.92
CA LYS A 148 -18.59 5.77 -6.74
C LYS A 148 -19.68 5.05 -5.95
N ALA A 149 -19.39 4.65 -4.71
CA ALA A 149 -20.36 4.01 -3.82
C ALA A 149 -21.53 4.94 -3.49
N LYS A 150 -21.25 6.19 -3.11
CA LYS A 150 -22.29 7.20 -2.86
C LYS A 150 -23.14 7.48 -4.10
N ALA A 151 -22.53 7.56 -5.29
CA ALA A 151 -23.26 7.77 -6.54
C ALA A 151 -24.19 6.60 -6.87
N LYS A 152 -23.71 5.34 -6.73
CA LYS A 152 -24.55 4.14 -6.90
C LYS A 152 -25.72 4.14 -5.92
N ALA A 153 -25.47 4.42 -4.64
CA ALA A 153 -26.51 4.48 -3.62
C ALA A 153 -27.58 5.55 -3.93
N LYS A 154 -27.17 6.75 -4.35
CA LYS A 154 -28.11 7.81 -4.78
C LYS A 154 -28.96 7.38 -5.97
N ARG A 155 -28.37 6.70 -6.97
CA ARG A 155 -29.10 6.21 -8.16
C ARG A 155 -30.13 5.14 -7.78
N VAL A 156 -29.77 4.18 -6.93
CA VAL A 156 -30.71 3.14 -6.45
C VAL A 156 -31.85 3.79 -5.67
N LYS A 157 -31.54 4.72 -4.76
CA LYS A 157 -32.56 5.45 -3.99
C LYS A 157 -33.51 6.24 -4.89
N ALA A 158 -32.99 6.93 -5.91
CA ALA A 158 -33.80 7.67 -6.87
C ALA A 158 -34.69 6.75 -7.72
N LYS A 159 -34.16 5.61 -8.18
CA LYS A 159 -34.94 4.61 -8.93
C LYS A 159 -36.08 4.03 -8.08
N ALA A 160 -35.81 3.69 -6.82
CA ALA A 160 -36.82 3.20 -5.89
C ALA A 160 -37.93 4.23 -5.65
N LYS A 161 -37.58 5.50 -5.40
CA LYS A 161 -38.57 6.58 -5.24
C LYS A 161 -39.46 6.74 -6.49
N ARG A 162 -38.86 6.73 -7.69
CA ARG A 162 -39.62 6.81 -8.95
C ARG A 162 -40.54 5.61 -9.17
N ALA A 163 -40.14 4.41 -8.76
CA ALA A 163 -41.00 3.22 -8.86
C ALA A 163 -42.22 3.35 -7.94
N ILE A 164 -42.00 3.77 -6.69
CA ILE A 164 -43.07 4.00 -5.71
C ILE A 164 -44.04 5.09 -6.20
N GLU A 165 -43.54 6.18 -6.77
CA GLU A 165 -44.38 7.25 -7.30
C GLU A 165 -45.23 6.79 -8.49
N LYS A 166 -44.65 6.00 -9.40
CA LYS A 166 -45.40 5.41 -10.53
C LYS A 166 -46.49 4.44 -10.07
N GLU A 167 -46.21 3.60 -9.09
CA GLU A 167 -47.22 2.72 -8.49
C GLU A 167 -48.33 3.52 -7.80
N LYS A 168 -47.97 4.53 -7.00
CA LYS A 168 -48.94 5.42 -6.36
C LYS A 168 -49.81 6.17 -7.38
N ALA A 169 -49.22 6.64 -8.47
CA ALA A 169 -49.96 7.31 -9.54
C ALA A 169 -50.93 6.35 -10.25
N LYS A 170 -50.50 5.11 -10.53
CA LYS A 170 -51.39 4.06 -11.09
C LYS A 170 -52.53 3.72 -10.13
N ALA A 171 -52.25 3.54 -8.85
CA ALA A 171 -53.27 3.27 -7.84
C ALA A 171 -54.27 4.43 -7.72
N LYS A 172 -53.81 5.68 -7.74
CA LYS A 172 -54.67 6.87 -7.77
C LYS A 172 -55.55 6.92 -9.02
N ALA A 173 -54.98 6.68 -10.20
CA ALA A 173 -55.73 6.66 -11.45
C ALA A 173 -56.83 5.58 -11.45
N ILE A 174 -56.56 4.40 -10.90
CA ILE A 174 -57.56 3.33 -10.75
C ILE A 174 -58.66 3.74 -9.76
N LEU A 175 -58.32 4.38 -8.64
CA LEU A 175 -59.31 4.87 -7.67
C LEU A 175 -60.18 5.98 -8.26
N GLU A 176 -59.59 6.90 -9.03
CA GLU A 176 -60.30 8.01 -9.67
C GLU A 176 -61.22 7.51 -10.80
N ALA A 177 -60.77 6.52 -11.59
CA ALA A 177 -61.59 5.85 -12.59
C ALA A 177 -62.78 5.09 -11.95
N LYS A 178 -62.59 4.46 -10.78
CA LYS A 178 -63.67 3.81 -10.03
C LYS A 178 -64.67 4.80 -9.43
N HIS A 179 -64.24 6.00 -9.06
CA HIS A 179 -65.11 7.04 -8.49
C HIS A 179 -65.84 7.90 -9.55
N ASN A 180 -65.44 7.85 -10.83
CA ASN A 180 -66.11 8.58 -11.93
C ASN A 180 -66.40 7.67 -13.14
N PRO A 181 -67.37 6.75 -13.07
CA PRO A 181 -67.71 5.85 -14.19
C PRO A 181 -68.43 6.54 -15.38
N LYS A 182 -68.66 7.86 -15.35
CA LYS A 182 -69.49 8.59 -16.35
C LYS A 182 -68.74 9.28 -17.49
N LYS A 183 -67.41 9.12 -17.66
CA LYS A 183 -66.64 9.84 -18.71
C LYS A 183 -66.08 9.00 -19.87
N GLU A 184 -66.33 7.69 -19.94
CA GLU A 184 -65.83 6.85 -21.04
C GLU A 184 -66.79 6.69 -22.24
N ALA A 185 -67.87 7.49 -22.34
CA ALA A 185 -68.85 7.36 -23.43
C ALA A 185 -68.81 8.45 -24.52
N SER A 186 -67.76 9.28 -24.63
CA SER A 186 -67.74 10.36 -25.64
C SER A 186 -66.39 10.64 -26.32
N ALA A 187 -65.61 9.60 -26.65
CA ALA A 187 -64.36 9.78 -27.42
C ALA A 187 -64.22 8.80 -28.59
N LYS A 188 -65.34 8.47 -29.25
CA LYS A 188 -65.35 7.85 -30.57
C LYS A 188 -66.34 8.63 -31.42
N ASP A 189 -65.79 9.40 -32.36
CA ASP A 189 -66.39 9.90 -33.61
C ASP A 189 -66.20 11.42 -33.82
N SER A 190 -65.95 11.79 -35.07
CA SER A 190 -65.42 13.04 -35.64
C SER A 190 -63.88 13.17 -35.62
N GLY A 191 -63.18 13.41 -36.73
CA GLY A 191 -63.62 13.67 -38.08
C GLY A 191 -62.46 14.32 -38.84
N LYS A 192 -62.11 13.72 -39.98
CA LYS A 192 -61.14 14.13 -40.99
C LYS A 192 -61.41 15.54 -41.56
N LYS A 193 -60.43 16.46 -41.52
CA LYS A 193 -60.16 17.56 -42.51
C LYS A 193 -58.97 18.40 -42.01
N ASP A 194 -57.79 18.36 -42.61
CA ASP A 194 -57.34 18.99 -43.88
C ASP A 194 -57.14 20.52 -43.81
N SER A 195 -55.95 20.93 -44.23
CA SER A 195 -55.54 22.21 -44.85
C SER A 195 -55.39 23.51 -44.03
N GLY A 196 -54.30 24.24 -44.35
CA GLY A 196 -54.23 25.71 -44.35
C GLY A 196 -53.49 26.35 -43.17
N LYS A 197 -52.15 26.44 -43.17
CA LYS A 197 -51.37 27.54 -43.76
C LYS A 197 -51.82 28.94 -43.30
N LYS A 198 -51.02 29.57 -42.42
CA LYS A 198 -50.75 31.01 -42.51
C LYS A 198 -49.31 31.33 -42.11
N ASP A 199 -48.61 31.84 -43.12
CA ASP A 199 -47.22 32.24 -43.22
C ASP A 199 -46.86 33.55 -42.49
N ALA A 200 -45.54 33.79 -42.47
CA ALA A 200 -44.80 35.05 -42.36
C ALA A 200 -44.40 35.47 -40.94
N SER A 201 -43.12 35.75 -40.62
CA SER A 201 -42.01 36.32 -41.40
C SER A 201 -40.67 35.95 -40.72
N LYS A 202 -39.65 35.39 -41.38
CA LYS A 202 -38.63 35.99 -42.28
C LYS A 202 -37.66 36.98 -41.61
N LYS A 203 -36.46 36.49 -41.22
CA LYS A 203 -35.16 37.14 -41.44
C LYS A 203 -33.97 36.20 -41.11
N GLU A 204 -33.33 35.69 -42.17
CA GLU A 204 -31.91 35.25 -42.22
C GLU A 204 -30.96 36.48 -42.07
N PRO A 205 -29.60 36.41 -42.15
CA PRO A 205 -28.65 35.28 -42.36
C PRO A 205 -27.47 35.28 -41.34
N THR A 206 -26.64 34.26 -41.14
CA THR A 206 -25.39 34.03 -41.91
C THR A 206 -24.61 32.91 -41.20
N LYS A 207 -24.36 31.77 -41.86
CA LYS A 207 -23.26 30.86 -41.49
C LYS A 207 -22.23 30.90 -42.60
N LYS A 208 -21.22 31.75 -42.41
CA LYS A 208 -19.97 31.73 -43.18
C LYS A 208 -19.12 30.52 -42.76
N VAL A 209 -18.70 29.74 -43.77
CA VAL A 209 -17.31 29.28 -44.07
C VAL A 209 -16.62 28.42 -42.98
N ALA A 210 -15.99 27.27 -43.20
CA ALA A 210 -15.35 26.57 -44.32
C ALA A 210 -15.34 25.06 -43.99
N ALA A 211 -15.59 24.12 -44.90
CA ALA A 211 -14.76 23.64 -46.01
C ALA A 211 -13.53 22.78 -45.60
N LYS A 212 -13.42 21.62 -46.27
CA LYS A 212 -12.31 20.66 -46.42
C LYS A 212 -12.12 19.65 -45.27
N LYS A 213 -12.50 18.38 -45.40
CA LYS A 213 -12.21 17.32 -46.41
C LYS A 213 -10.79 16.77 -46.27
N ASP A 214 -10.76 15.45 -46.38
CA ASP A 214 -9.63 14.57 -46.69
C ASP A 214 -8.78 14.08 -45.52
N GLY A 215 -8.95 12.78 -45.27
CA GLY A 215 -8.14 12.00 -44.37
C GLY A 215 -6.71 11.87 -44.85
N VAL A 216 -5.81 11.81 -43.87
CA VAL A 216 -4.46 11.30 -44.04
C VAL A 216 -4.20 10.32 -42.91
N LYS A 217 -4.19 9.05 -43.31
CA LYS A 217 -3.32 7.95 -42.85
C LYS A 217 -2.34 8.32 -41.74
N LYS A 218 -2.30 7.50 -40.67
CA LYS A 218 -1.06 6.98 -40.07
C LYS A 218 -1.38 5.79 -39.13
N PRO A 219 -0.45 4.83 -38.99
CA PRO A 219 -0.76 3.44 -39.28
C PRO A 219 -0.70 2.51 -38.07
N ILE A 220 -1.48 1.43 -38.19
CA ILE A 220 -1.27 0.14 -37.53
C ILE A 220 0.15 -0.36 -37.85
N VAL A 221 0.98 -0.47 -36.81
CA VAL A 221 2.17 -1.33 -36.78
C VAL A 221 1.86 -2.40 -35.74
N LYS A 222 1.21 -3.49 -36.12
CA LYS A 222 1.80 -4.72 -36.69
C LYS A 222 2.77 -5.39 -35.71
N LYS A 223 2.13 -6.13 -34.81
CA LYS A 223 2.59 -7.37 -34.16
C LYS A 223 3.29 -8.27 -35.20
N GLN A 224 4.62 -8.29 -35.18
CA GLN A 224 5.45 -9.38 -35.73
C GLN A 224 5.84 -10.24 -34.52
N ARG A 225 5.22 -11.39 -34.29
CA ARG A 225 5.53 -12.70 -34.88
C ARG A 225 7.04 -12.96 -34.92
N GLU A 226 7.42 -13.89 -34.05
CA GLU A 226 8.69 -14.61 -34.03
C GLU A 226 9.13 -15.04 -35.44
N PRO A 227 10.45 -15.24 -35.62
CA PRO A 227 10.88 -16.49 -36.22
C PRO A 227 11.71 -17.34 -35.26
N SER A 228 11.30 -18.61 -35.24
CA SER A 228 11.99 -19.78 -34.73
C SER A 228 13.47 -19.90 -35.15
N VAL A 229 14.33 -20.29 -34.18
CA VAL A 229 15.24 -21.48 -34.16
C VAL A 229 16.30 -21.55 -35.32
N PRO A 230 17.62 -21.78 -35.06
CA PRO A 230 18.03 -23.06 -34.50
C PRO A 230 19.22 -23.15 -33.54
N ALA A 231 19.11 -24.19 -32.72
CA ALA A 231 20.17 -24.83 -31.96
C ALA A 231 21.38 -25.22 -32.83
N LYS A 232 22.55 -24.79 -32.40
CA LYS A 232 23.86 -25.42 -32.61
C LYS A 232 24.65 -25.17 -31.32
N GLY A 233 25.28 -26.12 -30.65
CA GLY A 233 25.43 -27.53 -30.89
C GLY A 233 26.24 -28.12 -29.72
N LYS A 234 25.92 -29.35 -29.34
CA LYS A 234 26.80 -30.21 -28.56
C LYS A 234 28.08 -30.50 -29.36
N LYS A 235 29.23 -30.38 -28.71
CA LYS A 235 30.44 -31.24 -28.83
C LYS A 235 31.12 -31.11 -27.46
N LYS A 236 31.20 -32.10 -26.55
CA LYS A 236 31.94 -33.39 -26.63
C LYS A 236 33.31 -33.23 -27.30
N LYS A 237 34.35 -32.98 -26.52
CA LYS A 237 35.35 -33.96 -26.10
C LYS A 237 36.23 -33.34 -25.00
#